data_AF-A0AAD1GTZ0-F1
#
_entry.id   AF-A0AAD1GTZ0-F1
#
_cell.length_a   1.000
_cell.length_b   1.000
_cell.length_c   1.000
_cell.angle_alpha   90.00
_cell.angle_beta   90.00
_cell.angle_gamma   90.00
#
_symmetry.space_group_name_H-M   'P 1'
#
loop_
_entity.id
_entity.type
_entity.pdbx_description
1 polymer ?
#
loop_
_entity_poly.entity_id
_entity_poly.type
_entity_poly.pdbx_seq_one_letter_code
_entity_poly.pdbx_strand_id
1 'polypeptide(L)'
;MTSMWRTCGWVLVGSALILALSLGVRHGFGLFLAPMSAEFGWGREVFAFAIALQNLIWGLAQPFTGALADRFGAAKVVLIGGVLYAVGLVFMGMADSPWSLSLSAGLLIGIGLSGTSFSVILGVVGRAVPPEKRSMGMGIASAAGSFGQFAMLPGTLGLIGWLGWSAALLALGLLVALIVPLVSMLKDAPLPVAGHEQTLVEALREACSHSGFWLLAIGFFVCGFQVVFIGVHLPAYLVDQHLPASVGTTVLALVGLFNIFGTYTAGWLGGACPSHAC
;
A
#
# COMPACT_ATOMS: atom_id res chain seq x y z
N MET A 1 -7.77 -0.07 33.22
CA MET A 1 -7.22 -1.10 32.30
C MET A 1 -8.02 -1.31 31.00
N THR A 2 -9.29 -0.86 30.90
CA THR A 2 -10.15 -1.04 29.70
C THR A 2 -10.02 0.03 28.61
N SER A 3 -9.60 1.26 28.96
CA SER A 3 -9.49 2.38 27.99
C SER A 3 -8.34 2.19 26.99
N MET A 4 -7.13 1.88 27.47
CA MET A 4 -5.92 1.75 26.64
C MET A 4 -6.02 0.60 25.61
N TRP A 5 -6.66 -0.52 25.98
CA TRP A 5 -6.92 -1.64 25.10
C TRP A 5 -7.95 -1.31 24.01
N ARG A 6 -8.99 -0.53 24.34
CA ARG A 6 -9.94 0.01 23.36
C ARG A 6 -9.23 0.92 22.36
N THR A 7 -8.35 1.78 22.83
CA THR A 7 -7.57 2.70 21.98
C THR A 7 -6.62 1.94 21.04
N CYS A 8 -5.89 0.93 21.54
CA CYS A 8 -5.03 0.09 20.70
C CYS A 8 -5.83 -0.65 19.61
N GLY A 9 -7.00 -1.20 19.98
CA GLY A 9 -7.90 -1.86 19.04
C GLY A 9 -8.44 -0.90 17.97
N TRP A 10 -8.84 0.30 18.37
CA TRP A 10 -9.30 1.34 17.44
C TRP A 10 -8.21 1.77 16.45
N VAL A 11 -6.98 2.00 16.91
CA VAL A 11 -5.85 2.31 16.03
C VAL A 11 -5.59 1.17 15.06
N LEU A 12 -5.58 -0.09 15.55
CA LEU A 12 -5.35 -1.26 14.70
C LEU A 12 -6.42 -1.42 13.62
N VAL A 13 -7.70 -1.25 13.96
CA VAL A 13 -8.81 -1.29 13.00
C VAL A 13 -8.67 -0.16 11.98
N GLY A 14 -8.34 1.05 12.42
CA GLY A 14 -8.14 2.19 11.52
C GLY A 14 -7.00 1.96 10.55
N SER A 15 -5.85 1.52 11.05
CA SER A 15 -4.68 1.14 10.26
C SER A 15 -4.99 0.02 9.26
N ALA A 16 -5.71 -1.02 9.69
CA ALA A 16 -6.12 -2.13 8.83
C ALA A 16 -7.04 -1.68 7.69
N LEU A 17 -8.05 -0.85 7.98
CA LEU A 17 -8.97 -0.31 6.98
C LEU A 17 -8.25 0.61 5.97
N ILE A 18 -7.36 1.47 6.46
CA ILE A 18 -6.58 2.37 5.59
C ILE A 18 -5.67 1.57 4.65
N LEU A 19 -4.98 0.55 5.16
CA LEU A 19 -4.16 -0.33 4.31
C LEU A 19 -4.99 -1.12 3.31
N ALA A 20 -6.13 -1.67 3.74
CA ALA A 20 -7.03 -2.42 2.87
C ALA A 20 -7.54 -1.55 1.71
N LEU A 21 -7.96 -0.32 1.99
CA LEU A 21 -8.42 0.62 0.98
C LEU A 21 -7.27 1.06 0.06
N SER A 22 -6.17 1.56 0.64
CA SER A 22 -5.07 2.14 -0.12
C SER A 22 -4.41 1.10 -1.05
N LEU A 23 -4.05 -0.06 -0.52
CA LEU A 23 -3.39 -1.10 -1.31
C LEU A 23 -4.36 -1.87 -2.19
N GLY A 24 -5.62 -2.01 -1.76
CA GLY A 24 -6.66 -2.66 -2.52
C GLY A 24 -6.96 -1.93 -3.82
N VAL A 25 -7.25 -0.63 -3.74
CA VAL A 25 -7.56 0.19 -4.91
C VAL A 25 -6.38 0.22 -5.89
N ARG A 26 -5.15 0.37 -5.38
CA ARG A 26 -3.93 0.31 -6.19
C ARG A 26 -3.81 -1.01 -6.97
N HIS A 27 -4.15 -2.14 -6.36
CA HIS A 27 -3.96 -3.45 -7.00
C HIS A 27 -4.84 -3.64 -8.25
N GLY A 28 -6.00 -2.97 -8.28
CA GLY A 28 -6.90 -2.96 -9.44
C GLY A 28 -6.42 -2.11 -10.62
N PHE A 29 -5.32 -1.37 -10.52
CA PHE A 29 -4.92 -0.40 -11.56
C PHE A 29 -4.68 -1.01 -12.94
N GLY A 30 -4.15 -2.22 -13.00
CA GLY A 30 -3.94 -2.93 -14.28
C GLY A 30 -5.24 -3.16 -15.08
N LEU A 31 -6.41 -3.14 -14.43
CA LEU A 31 -7.71 -3.32 -15.07
C LEU A 31 -8.14 -2.12 -15.92
N PHE A 32 -7.58 -0.94 -15.66
CA PHE A 32 -7.89 0.29 -16.40
C PHE A 32 -7.06 0.43 -17.68
N LEU A 33 -5.98 -0.33 -17.85
CA LEU A 33 -5.10 -0.27 -19.01
C LEU A 33 -5.86 -0.52 -20.32
N ALA A 34 -6.60 -1.63 -20.40
CA ALA A 34 -7.32 -1.99 -21.61
C ALA A 34 -8.40 -0.97 -22.02
N PRO A 35 -9.33 -0.54 -21.14
CA PRO A 35 -10.37 0.41 -21.53
C PRO A 35 -9.82 1.80 -21.85
N MET A 36 -8.83 2.31 -21.12
CA MET A 36 -8.23 3.63 -21.41
C MET A 36 -7.44 3.62 -22.73
N SER A 37 -6.67 2.54 -22.99
CA SER A 37 -5.98 2.37 -24.27
C SER A 37 -6.95 2.29 -25.46
N ALA A 38 -8.08 1.62 -25.29
CA ALA A 38 -9.08 1.48 -26.34
C ALA A 38 -9.78 2.82 -26.66
N GLU A 39 -10.09 3.63 -25.65
CA GLU A 39 -10.80 4.90 -25.83
C GLU A 39 -9.95 5.99 -26.50
N PHE A 40 -8.69 6.14 -26.05
CA PHE A 40 -7.80 7.18 -26.57
C PHE A 40 -6.83 6.70 -27.66
N GLY A 41 -6.89 5.42 -28.03
CA GLY A 41 -5.97 4.82 -29.00
C GLY A 41 -4.51 4.77 -28.51
N TRP A 42 -4.27 4.81 -27.20
CA TRP A 42 -2.93 4.74 -26.63
C TRP A 42 -2.39 3.32 -26.62
N GLY A 43 -1.11 3.17 -26.94
CA GLY A 43 -0.41 1.92 -26.71
C GLY A 43 -0.25 1.63 -25.20
N ARG A 44 0.02 0.36 -24.88
CA ARG A 44 0.14 -0.14 -23.50
C ARG A 44 1.30 0.52 -22.75
N GLU A 45 2.30 1.01 -23.48
CA GLU A 45 3.48 1.70 -22.98
C GLU A 45 3.15 3.00 -22.24
N VAL A 46 2.11 3.73 -22.65
CA VAL A 46 1.69 4.98 -22.01
C VAL A 46 1.24 4.71 -20.57
N PHE A 47 0.38 3.71 -20.39
CA PHE A 47 -0.11 3.32 -19.08
C PHE A 47 1.00 2.66 -18.25
N ALA A 48 1.79 1.77 -18.86
CA ALA A 48 2.91 1.13 -18.19
C ALA A 48 3.93 2.16 -17.66
N PHE A 49 4.21 3.21 -18.44
CA PHE A 49 5.08 4.32 -18.02
C PHE A 49 4.49 5.07 -16.82
N ALA A 50 3.19 5.40 -16.83
CA ALA A 50 2.55 6.07 -15.71
C ALA A 50 2.63 5.25 -14.41
N ILE A 51 2.41 3.93 -14.49
CA ILE A 51 2.54 3.01 -13.35
C ILE A 51 4.00 2.84 -12.92
N ALA A 52 4.96 2.82 -13.86
CA ALA A 52 6.38 2.79 -13.53
C ALA A 52 6.79 4.05 -12.76
N LEU A 53 6.36 5.22 -13.24
CA LEU A 53 6.56 6.50 -12.58
C LEU A 53 5.92 6.51 -11.19
N GLN A 54 4.70 5.98 -11.04
CA GLN A 54 4.02 5.82 -9.75
C GLN A 54 4.87 5.05 -8.74
N ASN A 55 5.40 3.88 -9.14
CA ASN A 55 6.20 3.05 -8.24
C ASN A 55 7.52 3.73 -7.87
N LEU A 56 8.16 4.42 -8.83
CA LEU A 56 9.37 5.19 -8.58
C LEU A 56 9.11 6.32 -7.57
N ILE A 57 8.09 7.15 -7.82
CA ILE A 57 7.72 8.25 -6.93
C ILE A 57 7.30 7.75 -5.56
N TRP A 58 6.53 6.66 -5.50
CA TRP A 58 6.13 6.03 -4.25
C TRP A 58 7.35 5.60 -3.43
N GLY A 59 8.29 4.88 -4.03
CA GLY A 59 9.52 4.44 -3.38
C GLY A 59 10.42 5.60 -2.95
N LEU A 60 10.62 6.60 -3.81
CA LEU A 60 11.44 7.78 -3.50
C LEU A 60 10.82 8.65 -2.40
N ALA A 61 9.49 8.74 -2.33
CA ALA A 61 8.78 9.56 -1.34
C ALA A 61 8.63 8.87 0.03
N GLN A 62 8.85 7.54 0.12
CA GLN A 62 8.68 6.78 1.37
C GLN A 62 9.58 7.25 2.53
N PRO A 63 10.89 7.49 2.36
CA PRO A 63 11.74 8.01 3.44
C PRO A 63 11.29 9.39 3.94
N PHE A 64 10.88 10.26 3.02
CA PHE A 64 10.43 11.62 3.35
C PHE A 64 9.10 11.61 4.09
N THR A 65 8.14 10.81 3.63
CA THR A 65 6.84 10.68 4.31
C THR A 65 6.96 9.99 5.66
N GLY A 66 7.87 9.03 5.82
CA GLY A 66 8.22 8.46 7.12
C GLY A 66 8.75 9.52 8.09
N ALA A 67 9.77 10.28 7.69
CA ALA A 67 10.33 11.35 8.52
C ALA A 67 9.31 12.45 8.83
N LEU A 68 8.46 12.80 7.87
CA LEU A 68 7.36 13.75 8.07
C LEU A 68 6.33 13.20 9.09
N ALA A 69 6.07 11.89 9.06
CA ALA A 69 5.16 11.24 9.99
C ALA A 69 5.72 11.18 11.41
N ASP A 70 7.04 11.00 11.54
CA ASP A 70 7.73 11.02 12.82
C ASP A 70 7.78 12.43 13.42
N ARG A 71 8.00 13.46 12.59
CA ARG A 71 8.10 14.86 13.04
C ARG A 71 6.75 15.54 13.29
N PHE A 72 5.78 15.38 12.38
CA PHE A 72 4.51 16.11 12.42
C PHE A 72 3.32 15.26 12.86
N GLY A 73 3.54 13.96 13.06
CA GLY A 73 2.53 12.98 13.41
C GLY A 73 1.95 12.26 12.19
N ALA A 74 1.87 10.94 12.28
CA ALA A 74 1.39 10.07 11.21
C ALA A 74 -0.01 10.41 10.72
N ALA A 75 -0.93 10.81 11.62
CA ALA A 75 -2.29 11.19 11.25
C ALA A 75 -2.32 12.31 10.19
N LYS A 76 -1.46 13.33 10.28
CA LYS A 76 -1.40 14.43 9.30
C LYS A 76 -0.86 13.95 7.95
N VAL A 77 0.15 13.09 7.97
CA VAL A 77 0.75 12.55 6.74
C VAL A 77 -0.22 11.64 6.01
N VAL A 78 -0.92 10.76 6.73
CA VAL A 78 -1.95 9.88 6.18
C VAL A 78 -3.12 10.71 5.62
N LEU A 79 -3.51 11.80 6.28
CA LEU A 79 -4.54 12.71 5.79
C LEU A 79 -4.15 13.35 4.46
N ILE A 80 -2.97 13.97 4.39
CA ILE A 80 -2.47 14.62 3.17
C ILE A 80 -2.31 13.58 2.06
N GLY A 81 -1.73 12.42 2.37
CA GLY A 81 -1.55 11.33 1.42
C GLY A 81 -2.88 10.78 0.89
N GLY A 82 -3.88 10.61 1.77
CA GLY A 82 -5.21 10.14 1.40
C GLY A 82 -5.97 11.12 0.51
N VAL A 83 -5.89 12.42 0.81
CA VAL A 83 -6.47 13.48 -0.05
C VAL A 83 -5.79 13.49 -1.41
N LEU A 84 -4.44 13.46 -1.43
CA LEU A 84 -3.68 13.47 -2.68
C LEU A 84 -3.97 12.23 -3.53
N TYR A 85 -4.14 11.07 -2.89
CA TYR A 85 -4.51 9.84 -3.57
C TYR A 85 -5.93 9.94 -4.15
N ALA A 86 -6.92 10.38 -3.37
CA ALA A 86 -8.29 10.55 -3.85
C ALA A 86 -8.37 11.54 -5.03
N VAL A 87 -7.69 12.69 -4.93
CA VAL A 87 -7.58 13.69 -6.01
C VAL A 87 -6.87 13.10 -7.23
N GLY A 88 -5.80 12.33 -7.02
CA GLY A 88 -5.09 11.64 -8.08
C GLY A 88 -5.97 10.65 -8.85
N LEU A 89 -6.83 9.90 -8.15
CA LEU A 89 -7.81 9.00 -8.78
C LEU A 89 -8.87 9.77 -9.58
N VAL A 90 -9.36 10.89 -9.05
CA VAL A 90 -10.33 11.74 -9.76
C VAL A 90 -9.72 12.30 -11.04
N PHE A 91 -8.50 12.84 -10.98
CA PHE A 91 -7.80 13.32 -12.17
C PHE A 91 -7.42 12.20 -13.14
N MET A 92 -7.13 11.00 -12.65
CA MET A 92 -6.91 9.84 -13.52
C MET A 92 -8.20 9.46 -14.27
N GLY A 93 -9.36 9.53 -13.61
CA GLY A 93 -10.67 9.29 -14.25
C GLY A 93 -11.05 10.33 -15.30
N MET A 94 -10.44 11.52 -15.24
CA MET A 94 -10.64 12.61 -16.19
C MET A 94 -9.46 12.77 -17.18
N ALA A 95 -8.51 11.85 -17.16
CA ALA A 95 -7.30 11.94 -17.97
C ALA A 95 -7.62 11.70 -19.45
N ASP A 96 -7.28 12.68 -20.30
CA ASP A 96 -7.50 12.70 -21.75
C ASP A 96 -6.20 12.68 -22.55
N SER A 97 -5.06 12.70 -21.85
CA SER A 97 -3.73 12.78 -22.45
C SER A 97 -2.70 11.95 -21.66
N PRO A 98 -1.65 11.42 -22.31
CA PRO A 98 -0.56 10.70 -21.62
C PRO A 98 0.08 11.50 -20.48
N TRP A 99 0.12 12.83 -20.64
CA TRP A 99 0.65 13.75 -19.64
C TRP A 99 -0.25 13.85 -18.42
N SER A 100 -1.58 14.02 -18.62
CA SER A 100 -2.55 14.01 -17.52
C SER A 100 -2.56 12.68 -16.77
N LEU A 101 -2.40 11.55 -17.46
CA LEU A 101 -2.28 10.22 -16.85
C LEU A 101 -0.99 10.11 -16.01
N SER A 102 0.14 10.57 -16.53
CA SER A 102 1.43 10.52 -15.82
C SER A 102 1.42 11.43 -14.58
N LEU A 103 0.81 12.60 -14.68
CA LEU A 103 0.67 13.53 -13.55
C LEU A 103 -0.26 12.98 -12.46
N SER A 104 -1.39 12.39 -12.86
CA SER A 104 -2.36 11.81 -11.93
C SER A 104 -1.90 10.47 -11.36
N ALA A 105 -1.90 9.42 -12.19
CA ALA A 105 -1.58 8.06 -11.78
C ALA A 105 -0.12 7.89 -11.35
N GLY A 106 0.81 8.59 -12.02
CA GLY A 106 2.23 8.57 -11.68
C GLY A 106 2.54 9.41 -10.45
N LEU A 107 2.43 10.73 -10.56
CA LEU A 107 2.93 11.63 -9.52
C LEU A 107 1.99 11.73 -8.31
N LEU A 108 0.74 12.15 -8.49
CA LEU A 108 -0.17 12.42 -7.37
C LEU A 108 -0.47 11.14 -6.57
N ILE A 109 -0.83 10.07 -7.27
CA ILE A 109 -1.11 8.79 -6.60
C ILE A 109 0.17 8.21 -5.99
N GLY A 110 1.33 8.32 -6.66
CA GLY A 110 2.61 7.85 -6.11
C GLY A 110 2.97 8.51 -4.78
N ILE A 111 2.86 9.84 -4.70
CA ILE A 111 3.07 10.59 -3.45
C ILE A 111 1.99 10.23 -2.43
N GLY A 112 0.71 10.16 -2.83
CA GLY A 112 -0.40 9.83 -1.93
C GLY A 112 -0.25 8.45 -1.29
N LEU A 113 0.22 7.47 -2.05
CA LEU A 113 0.55 6.13 -1.57
C LEU A 113 1.68 6.16 -0.54
N SER A 114 2.71 6.99 -0.70
CA SER A 114 3.84 7.02 0.24
C SER A 114 3.40 7.37 1.68
N GLY A 115 2.38 8.22 1.82
CA GLY A 115 1.80 8.57 3.13
C GLY A 115 0.74 7.59 3.67
N THR A 116 0.13 6.75 2.83
CA THR A 116 -0.97 5.84 3.21
C THR A 116 -0.59 4.35 3.20
N SER A 117 0.66 4.04 2.88
CA SER A 117 1.18 2.67 2.75
C SER A 117 1.80 2.14 4.04
N PHE A 118 2.38 0.94 3.94
CA PHE A 118 3.02 0.20 5.04
C PHE A 118 4.01 1.03 5.88
N SER A 119 4.82 1.90 5.28
CA SER A 119 5.85 2.66 6.01
C SER A 119 5.28 3.47 7.18
N VAL A 120 4.27 4.29 6.92
CA VAL A 120 3.64 5.15 7.93
C VAL A 120 2.70 4.33 8.81
N ILE A 121 1.88 3.46 8.22
CA ILE A 121 0.82 2.75 8.96
C ILE A 121 1.40 1.69 9.92
N LEU A 122 2.38 0.89 9.49
CA LEU A 122 3.00 -0.10 10.38
C LEU A 122 3.80 0.58 11.50
N GLY A 123 4.38 1.76 11.24
CA GLY A 123 4.99 2.59 12.28
C GLY A 123 3.99 3.05 13.34
N VAL A 124 2.76 3.41 12.93
CA VAL A 124 1.68 3.72 13.88
C VAL A 124 1.27 2.50 14.70
N VAL A 125 1.06 1.35 14.05
CA VAL A 125 0.64 0.11 14.73
C VAL A 125 1.72 -0.37 15.71
N GLY A 126 2.98 -0.37 15.29
CA GLY A 126 4.11 -0.79 16.14
C GLY A 126 4.30 0.12 17.37
N ARG A 127 3.94 1.41 17.25
CA ARG A 127 3.91 2.32 18.40
C ARG A 127 2.67 2.10 19.26
N ALA A 128 1.48 1.98 18.68
CA ALA A 128 0.24 1.88 19.45
C ALA A 128 0.09 0.58 20.25
N VAL A 129 0.68 -0.53 19.79
CA VAL A 129 0.53 -1.85 20.41
C VAL A 129 1.68 -2.13 21.40
N PRO A 130 1.40 -2.77 22.56
CA PRO A 130 2.44 -3.18 23.52
C PRO A 130 3.57 -3.99 22.87
N PRO A 131 4.83 -3.86 23.32
CA PRO A 131 6.00 -4.53 22.72
C PRO A 131 5.80 -6.01 22.43
N GLU A 132 5.15 -6.73 23.34
CA GLU A 132 4.90 -8.18 23.27
C GLU A 132 3.92 -8.56 22.16
N LYS A 133 3.10 -7.60 21.68
CA LYS A 133 2.08 -7.81 20.66
C LYS A 133 2.35 -7.03 19.37
N ARG A 134 3.47 -6.30 19.27
CA ARG A 134 3.82 -5.49 18.09
C ARG A 134 3.83 -6.30 16.80
N SER A 135 4.49 -7.46 16.82
CA SER A 135 4.59 -8.34 15.64
C SER A 135 3.20 -8.81 15.18
N MET A 136 2.35 -9.23 16.13
CA MET A 136 0.96 -9.61 15.84
C MET A 136 0.14 -8.44 15.28
N GLY A 137 0.25 -7.25 15.88
CA GLY A 137 -0.47 -6.06 15.41
C GLY A 137 -0.08 -5.69 13.98
N MET A 138 1.24 -5.65 13.70
CA MET A 138 1.75 -5.39 12.35
C MET A 138 1.32 -6.47 11.35
N GLY A 139 1.29 -7.74 11.77
CA GLY A 139 0.81 -8.86 10.97
C GLY A 139 -0.67 -8.74 10.62
N ILE A 140 -1.54 -8.41 11.59
CA ILE A 140 -2.98 -8.19 11.36
C ILE A 140 -3.21 -7.02 10.39
N ALA A 141 -2.55 -5.88 10.62
CA ALA A 141 -2.67 -4.72 9.75
C ALA A 141 -2.19 -5.03 8.32
N SER A 142 -1.11 -5.80 8.18
CA SER A 142 -0.58 -6.20 6.87
C SER A 142 -1.50 -7.18 6.16
N ALA A 143 -2.04 -8.17 6.87
CA ALA A 143 -3.02 -9.12 6.33
C ALA A 143 -4.29 -8.42 5.84
N ALA A 144 -4.73 -7.35 6.52
CA ALA A 144 -5.84 -6.52 6.04
C ALA A 144 -5.52 -5.81 4.71
N GLY A 145 -4.27 -5.34 4.53
CA GLY A 145 -3.79 -4.83 3.25
C GLY A 145 -3.93 -5.87 2.13
N SER A 146 -3.45 -7.10 2.36
CA SER A 146 -3.56 -8.21 1.41
C SER A 146 -5.02 -8.62 1.13
N PHE A 147 -5.88 -8.62 2.15
CA PHE A 147 -7.31 -8.82 1.97
C PHE A 147 -7.93 -7.73 1.09
N GLY A 148 -7.56 -6.47 1.29
CA GLY A 148 -7.99 -5.36 0.44
C GLY A 148 -7.60 -5.56 -1.03
N GLN A 149 -6.37 -6.01 -1.30
CA GLN A 149 -5.90 -6.36 -2.65
C GLN A 149 -6.78 -7.44 -3.30
N PHE A 150 -7.08 -8.50 -2.55
CA PHE A 150 -7.96 -9.56 -3.02
C PHE A 150 -9.40 -9.08 -3.28
N ALA A 151 -10.01 -8.39 -2.32
CA ALA A 151 -11.41 -7.98 -2.37
C ALA A 151 -11.68 -6.85 -3.38
N MET A 152 -10.73 -5.94 -3.57
CA MET A 152 -10.89 -4.81 -4.48
C MET A 152 -10.80 -5.19 -5.96
N LEU A 153 -10.16 -6.32 -6.32
CA LEU A 153 -10.13 -6.76 -7.72
C LEU A 153 -11.53 -7.02 -8.31
N PRO A 154 -12.35 -7.94 -7.74
CA PRO A 154 -13.70 -8.19 -8.26
C PRO A 154 -14.59 -6.96 -8.10
N GLY A 155 -14.41 -6.16 -7.03
CA GLY A 155 -15.12 -4.89 -6.85
C GLY A 155 -14.83 -3.90 -7.99
N THR A 156 -13.56 -3.74 -8.35
CA THR A 156 -13.13 -2.85 -9.45
C THR A 156 -13.64 -3.34 -10.80
N LEU A 157 -13.56 -4.65 -11.07
CA LEU A 157 -14.14 -5.24 -12.28
C LEU A 157 -15.64 -4.99 -12.39
N GLY A 158 -16.38 -5.18 -11.28
CA GLY A 158 -17.81 -4.89 -11.23
C GLY A 158 -18.12 -3.42 -11.49
N LEU A 159 -17.37 -2.50 -10.87
CA LEU A 159 -17.51 -1.06 -11.10
C LEU A 159 -17.25 -0.68 -12.55
N ILE A 160 -16.19 -1.21 -13.17
CA ILE A 160 -15.88 -0.95 -14.59
C ILE A 160 -17.00 -1.50 -15.47
N GLY A 161 -17.52 -2.69 -15.18
CA GLY A 161 -18.59 -3.31 -15.97
C GLY A 161 -19.92 -2.57 -15.92
N TRP A 162 -20.26 -1.93 -14.79
CA TRP A 162 -21.54 -1.25 -14.60
C TRP A 162 -21.49 0.25 -14.90
N LEU A 163 -20.38 0.91 -14.56
CA LEU A 163 -20.24 2.36 -14.62
C LEU A 163 -19.31 2.84 -15.74
N GLY A 164 -18.51 1.94 -16.32
CA GLY A 164 -17.39 2.29 -17.18
C GLY A 164 -16.13 2.67 -16.37
N TRP A 165 -14.99 2.79 -17.06
CA TRP A 165 -13.68 2.96 -16.42
C TRP A 165 -13.53 4.32 -15.73
N SER A 166 -14.01 5.41 -16.34
CA SER A 166 -13.89 6.77 -15.79
C SER A 166 -14.71 6.93 -14.51
N ALA A 167 -15.99 6.56 -14.53
CA ALA A 167 -16.84 6.63 -13.34
C ALA A 167 -16.43 5.62 -12.26
N ALA A 168 -15.86 4.46 -12.63
CA ALA A 168 -15.25 3.55 -11.66
C ALA A 168 -14.06 4.20 -10.92
N LEU A 169 -13.18 4.94 -11.61
CA LEU A 169 -12.08 5.68 -10.96
C LEU A 169 -12.60 6.76 -10.01
N LEU A 170 -13.68 7.47 -10.38
CA LEU A 170 -14.32 8.44 -9.48
C LEU A 170 -14.89 7.76 -8.22
N ALA A 171 -15.57 6.62 -8.38
CA ALA A 171 -16.10 5.84 -7.26
C ALA A 171 -14.98 5.33 -6.34
N LEU A 172 -13.87 4.86 -6.91
CA LEU A 172 -12.68 4.46 -6.15
C LEU A 172 -12.02 5.67 -5.46
N GLY A 173 -12.02 6.85 -6.09
CA GLY A 173 -11.58 8.09 -5.48
C GLY A 173 -12.39 8.46 -4.24
N LEU A 174 -13.72 8.32 -4.30
CA LEU A 174 -14.61 8.49 -3.14
C LEU A 174 -14.35 7.45 -2.05
N LEU A 175 -14.09 6.20 -2.44
CA LEU A 175 -13.77 5.13 -1.51
C LEU A 175 -12.43 5.41 -0.79
N VAL A 176 -11.40 5.85 -1.51
CA VAL A 176 -10.12 6.28 -0.93
C VAL A 176 -10.28 7.53 -0.08
N ALA A 177 -11.22 8.43 -0.41
CA ALA A 177 -11.51 9.58 0.43
C ALA A 177 -12.03 9.19 1.83
N LEU A 178 -12.54 7.96 2.03
CA LEU A 178 -12.87 7.43 3.37
C LEU A 178 -11.64 7.29 4.27
N ILE A 179 -10.41 7.33 3.74
CA ILE A 179 -9.19 7.43 4.56
C ILE A 179 -9.23 8.70 5.43
N VAL A 180 -9.80 9.81 4.93
CA VAL A 180 -9.86 11.10 5.65
C VAL A 180 -10.58 10.98 7.00
N PRO A 181 -11.82 10.46 7.10
CA PRO A 181 -12.44 10.23 8.41
C PRO A 181 -11.74 9.14 9.22
N LEU A 182 -11.19 8.09 8.59
CA LEU A 182 -10.46 7.02 9.29
C LEU A 182 -9.18 7.50 9.99
N VAL A 183 -8.58 8.61 9.54
CA VAL A 183 -7.43 9.24 10.22
C VAL A 183 -7.74 9.60 11.67
N SER A 184 -9.00 9.90 12.01
CA SER A 184 -9.39 10.17 13.39
C SER A 184 -9.06 9.02 14.34
N MET A 185 -9.10 7.78 13.86
CA MET A 185 -8.77 6.56 14.62
C MET A 185 -7.25 6.43 14.87
N LEU A 186 -6.41 7.20 14.18
CA LEU A 186 -4.96 7.23 14.37
C LEU A 186 -4.51 8.30 15.38
N LYS A 187 -5.38 9.25 15.75
CA LYS A 187 -5.02 10.41 16.59
C LYS A 187 -4.72 10.05 18.05
N ASP A 188 -5.22 8.90 18.51
CA ASP A 188 -5.09 8.45 19.89
C ASP A 188 -3.84 7.58 20.15
N ALA A 189 -2.83 7.65 19.29
CA ALA A 189 -1.53 7.04 19.53
C ALA A 189 -0.53 8.08 20.09
N PRO A 190 -0.61 8.47 21.39
CA PRO A 190 0.49 9.19 21.99
C PRO A 190 1.60 8.18 22.27
N LEU A 191 2.79 8.39 21.71
CA LEU A 191 3.99 7.82 22.33
C LEU A 191 5.16 8.82 22.28
N PRO A 192 5.97 8.84 23.36
CA PRO A 192 6.96 9.87 23.61
C PRO A 192 8.15 9.70 22.68
N VAL A 193 8.67 10.82 22.18
CA VAL A 193 9.99 10.89 21.57
C VAL A 193 11.01 10.74 22.70
N ALA A 194 11.27 9.51 23.12
CA ALA A 194 12.44 9.17 23.93
C ALA A 194 13.51 8.62 22.99
N GLY A 195 14.20 9.52 22.29
CA GLY A 195 15.27 9.22 21.34
C GLY A 195 15.78 10.51 20.73
N HIS A 196 17.09 10.60 20.46
CA HIS A 196 17.72 11.80 19.89
C HIS A 196 16.96 12.28 18.65
N GLU A 197 16.70 13.59 18.55
CA GLU A 197 16.18 14.21 17.34
C GLU A 197 17.24 14.14 16.24
N GLN A 198 17.33 13.00 15.56
CA GLN A 198 18.17 12.84 14.37
C GLN A 198 17.46 13.44 13.17
N THR A 199 18.21 14.20 12.37
CA THR A 199 17.75 14.68 11.07
C THR A 199 17.61 13.52 10.08
N LEU A 200 16.80 13.69 9.02
CA LEU A 200 16.66 12.69 7.95
C LEU A 200 18.02 12.29 7.37
N VAL A 201 18.95 13.25 7.24
CA VAL A 201 20.29 13.00 6.70
C VAL A 201 21.12 12.14 7.65
N GLU A 202 21.04 12.40 8.96
CA GLU A 202 21.74 11.59 9.98
C GLU A 202 21.17 10.17 10.03
N ALA A 203 19.85 10.01 10.02
CA ALA A 203 19.20 8.71 10.00
C ALA A 203 19.57 7.89 8.75
N LEU A 204 19.59 8.53 7.56
CA LEU A 204 20.03 7.87 6.33
C LEU A 204 21.51 7.48 6.37
N ARG A 205 22.36 8.35 6.92
CA ARG A 205 23.80 8.07 7.05
C ARG A 205 24.06 6.91 8.01
N GLU A 206 23.36 6.87 9.14
CA GLU A 206 23.43 5.79 10.11
C GLU A 206 22.92 4.47 9.51
N ALA A 207 21.75 4.48 8.86
CA ALA A 207 21.19 3.31 8.19
C ALA A 207 22.17 2.74 7.15
N CYS A 208 22.75 3.59 6.30
CA CYS A 208 23.74 3.17 5.30
C CYS A 208 25.04 2.61 5.90
N SER A 209 25.36 2.94 7.15
CA SER A 209 26.54 2.41 7.85
C SER A 209 26.32 1.04 8.48
N HIS A 210 25.06 0.61 8.66
CA HIS A 210 24.71 -0.68 9.27
C HIS A 210 24.59 -1.80 8.22
N SER A 211 25.32 -2.90 8.42
CA SER A 211 25.22 -4.09 7.56
C SER A 211 23.83 -4.74 7.59
N GLY A 212 23.16 -4.74 8.75
CA GLY A 212 21.81 -5.25 8.90
C GLY A 212 20.78 -4.52 8.03
N PHE A 213 20.94 -3.20 7.84
CA PHE A 213 20.11 -2.42 6.93
C PHE A 213 20.27 -2.89 5.48
N TRP A 214 21.50 -3.11 5.02
CA TRP A 214 21.76 -3.62 3.67
C TRP A 214 21.23 -5.04 3.45
N LEU A 215 21.38 -5.93 4.43
CA LEU A 215 20.82 -7.28 4.36
C LEU A 215 19.29 -7.25 4.24
N LEU A 216 18.62 -6.41 5.03
CA LEU A 216 17.17 -6.22 4.93
C LEU A 216 16.78 -5.58 3.59
N ALA A 217 17.49 -4.54 3.16
CA ALA A 217 17.20 -3.84 1.90
C ALA A 217 17.31 -4.79 0.69
N ILE A 218 18.36 -5.61 0.63
CA ILE A 218 18.52 -6.63 -0.42
C ILE A 218 17.41 -7.68 -0.33
N GLY A 219 17.08 -8.16 0.87
CA GLY A 219 15.99 -9.12 1.08
C GLY A 219 14.63 -8.58 0.61
N PHE A 220 14.28 -7.35 1.00
CA PHE A 220 13.05 -6.69 0.55
C PHE A 220 13.06 -6.40 -0.95
N PHE A 221 14.21 -6.05 -1.53
CA PHE A 221 14.35 -5.85 -2.97
C PHE A 221 14.08 -7.14 -3.75
N VAL A 222 14.73 -8.25 -3.39
CA VAL A 222 14.53 -9.55 -4.04
C VAL A 222 13.08 -10.01 -3.91
N CYS A 223 12.51 -9.88 -2.71
CA CYS A 223 11.10 -10.21 -2.46
C CYS A 223 10.17 -9.37 -3.35
N GLY A 224 10.31 -8.05 -3.33
CA GLY A 224 9.48 -7.14 -4.12
C GLY A 224 9.61 -7.37 -5.63
N PHE A 225 10.85 -7.54 -6.12
CA PHE A 225 11.13 -7.84 -7.51
C PHE A 225 10.42 -9.13 -7.95
N GLN A 226 10.56 -10.21 -7.19
CA GLN A 226 9.96 -11.50 -7.53
C GLN A 226 8.43 -11.45 -7.48
N VAL A 227 7.84 -10.80 -6.48
CA VAL A 227 6.38 -10.69 -6.34
C VAL A 227 5.78 -9.90 -7.49
N VAL A 228 6.34 -8.73 -7.83
CA VAL A 228 5.84 -7.90 -8.94
C VAL A 228 6.07 -8.60 -10.28
N PHE A 229 7.23 -9.22 -10.48
CA PHE A 229 7.54 -9.96 -11.72
C PHE A 229 6.54 -11.09 -11.97
N ILE A 230 6.30 -11.95 -10.97
CA ILE A 230 5.32 -13.03 -11.06
C ILE A 230 3.92 -12.47 -11.28
N GLY A 231 3.55 -11.42 -10.54
CA GLY A 231 2.23 -10.78 -10.66
C GLY A 231 1.92 -10.27 -12.07
N VAL A 232 2.92 -9.72 -12.75
CA VAL A 232 2.74 -9.09 -14.08
C VAL A 232 2.88 -10.10 -15.22
N HIS A 233 3.85 -11.01 -15.16
CA HIS A 233 4.21 -11.84 -16.31
C HIS A 233 3.58 -13.24 -16.30
N LEU A 234 3.22 -13.78 -15.14
CA LEU A 234 2.72 -15.15 -15.04
C LEU A 234 1.39 -15.37 -15.80
N PRO A 235 0.38 -14.49 -15.74
CA PRO A 235 -0.87 -14.71 -16.47
C PRO A 235 -0.66 -14.75 -17.99
N ALA A 236 0.16 -13.86 -18.53
CA ALA A 236 0.48 -13.83 -19.95
C ALA A 236 1.24 -15.09 -20.38
N TYR A 237 2.25 -15.49 -19.60
CA TYR A 237 3.00 -16.72 -19.85
C TYR A 237 2.11 -17.97 -19.90
N LEU A 238 1.13 -18.09 -18.98
CA LEU A 238 0.21 -19.23 -18.98
C LEU A 238 -0.68 -19.24 -20.22
N VAL A 239 -1.14 -18.08 -20.68
CA VAL A 239 -1.90 -17.96 -21.94
C VAL A 239 -1.03 -18.34 -23.15
N ASP A 240 0.25 -17.95 -23.18
CA ASP A 240 1.19 -18.35 -24.23
C ASP A 240 1.42 -19.87 -24.25
N GLN A 241 1.33 -20.53 -23.08
CA GLN A 241 1.32 -21.99 -22.95
C GLN A 241 -0.05 -22.62 -23.26
N HIS A 242 -0.97 -21.88 -23.90
CA HIS A 242 -2.30 -22.32 -24.30
C HIS A 242 -3.21 -22.74 -23.13
N LEU A 243 -2.91 -22.26 -21.91
CA LEU A 243 -3.81 -22.45 -20.77
C LEU A 243 -4.92 -21.38 -20.75
N PRO A 244 -6.10 -21.70 -20.21
CA PRO A 244 -7.15 -20.71 -20.02
C PRO A 244 -6.68 -19.54 -19.14
N ALA A 245 -7.05 -18.31 -19.51
CA ALA A 245 -6.73 -17.10 -18.72
C ALA A 245 -7.22 -17.17 -17.27
N SER A 246 -8.28 -17.94 -17.00
CA SER A 246 -8.79 -18.21 -15.65
C SER A 246 -7.76 -18.89 -14.74
N VAL A 247 -6.83 -19.68 -15.29
CA VAL A 247 -5.75 -20.31 -14.53
C VAL A 247 -4.82 -19.26 -13.96
N GLY A 248 -4.41 -18.27 -14.77
CA GLY A 248 -3.57 -17.16 -14.29
C GLY A 248 -4.24 -16.36 -13.17
N THR A 249 -5.53 -16.05 -13.33
CA THR A 249 -6.34 -15.42 -12.28
C THR A 249 -6.39 -16.27 -11.02
N THR A 250 -6.57 -17.58 -11.16
CA THR A 250 -6.62 -18.53 -10.03
C THR A 250 -5.29 -18.57 -9.28
N VAL A 251 -4.15 -18.62 -9.99
CA VAL A 251 -2.83 -18.62 -9.36
C VAL A 251 -2.58 -17.34 -8.58
N LEU A 252 -2.88 -16.17 -9.17
CA LEU A 252 -2.73 -14.89 -8.46
C LEU A 252 -3.66 -14.79 -7.25
N ALA A 253 -4.90 -15.30 -7.36
CA ALA A 253 -5.82 -15.37 -6.24
C ALA A 253 -5.30 -16.26 -5.10
N LEU A 254 -4.72 -17.42 -5.43
CA LEU A 254 -4.09 -18.31 -4.44
C LEU A 254 -2.87 -17.65 -3.79
N VAL A 255 -2.01 -16.96 -4.56
CA VAL A 255 -0.87 -16.22 -3.99
C VAL A 255 -1.34 -15.18 -2.98
N GLY A 256 -2.37 -14.39 -3.32
CA GLY A 256 -2.98 -13.44 -2.40
C GLY A 256 -3.57 -14.11 -1.16
N LEU A 257 -4.31 -15.21 -1.32
CA LEU A 257 -4.89 -15.98 -0.23
C LEU A 257 -3.82 -16.50 0.73
N PHE A 258 -2.79 -17.16 0.22
CA PHE A 258 -1.68 -17.66 1.03
C PHE A 258 -0.85 -16.53 1.65
N ASN A 259 -0.77 -15.36 1.00
CA ASN A 259 -0.11 -14.20 1.59
C ASN A 259 -0.84 -13.68 2.85
N ILE A 260 -2.18 -13.69 2.85
CA ILE A 260 -2.98 -13.33 4.04
C ILE A 260 -2.65 -14.27 5.20
N PHE A 261 -2.71 -15.58 4.97
CA PHE A 261 -2.40 -16.59 6.00
C PHE A 261 -0.93 -16.51 6.44
N GLY A 262 0.01 -16.41 5.51
CA GLY A 262 1.45 -16.35 5.80
C GLY A 262 1.84 -15.11 6.59
N THR A 263 1.23 -13.96 6.29
CA THR A 263 1.51 -12.71 7.00
C THR A 263 0.94 -12.73 8.41
N TYR A 264 -0.24 -13.32 8.59
CA TYR A 264 -0.83 -13.53 9.91
C TYR A 264 0.00 -14.51 10.76
N THR A 265 0.38 -15.66 10.21
CA THR A 265 1.18 -16.67 10.93
C THR A 265 2.58 -16.16 11.24
N ALA A 266 3.22 -15.42 10.33
CA ALA A 266 4.51 -14.78 10.59
C ALA A 266 4.41 -13.73 11.72
N GLY A 267 3.35 -12.92 11.75
CA GLY A 267 3.09 -11.99 12.85
C GLY A 267 2.86 -12.69 14.20
N TRP A 268 2.18 -13.85 14.19
CA TRP A 268 2.01 -14.68 15.38
C TRP A 268 3.34 -15.28 15.86
N LEU A 269 4.10 -15.92 14.97
CA LEU A 269 5.39 -16.52 15.28
C LEU A 269 6.41 -15.49 15.76
N GLY A 270 6.44 -14.31 15.14
CA GLY A 270 7.31 -13.21 15.55
C GLY A 270 6.94 -12.60 16.91
N GLY A 271 5.70 -12.79 17.37
CA GLY A 271 5.29 -12.47 18.75
C GLY A 271 5.58 -13.60 19.74
N ALA A 272 5.52 -14.86 19.27
CA ALA A 272 5.74 -16.05 20.08
C ALA A 272 7.23 -16.35 20.35
N CYS A 273 8.14 -15.83 19.51
CA CYS A 273 9.59 -16.00 19.64
C CYS A 273 10.25 -14.64 19.90
N PRO A 274 10.36 -14.18 21.17
CA PRO A 274 11.03 -12.93 21.50
C PRO A 274 12.51 -13.04 21.11
N SER A 275 13.03 -12.05 20.40
CA SER A 275 14.42 -11.92 19.93
C SER A 275 15.48 -11.80 21.06
N HIS A 276 15.15 -12.19 22.29
CA HIS A 276 16.04 -12.28 23.45
C HIS A 276 16.34 -13.73 23.88
N ALA A 277 15.96 -14.74 23.09
CA ALA A 277 16.15 -16.16 23.43
C ALA A 277 17.01 -16.98 22.44
N CYS A 278 17.83 -16.34 21.61
CA CYS A 278 18.92 -16.97 20.85
C CYS A 278 20.18 -16.12 20.94
#